data_AF-A0A2S2KRZ0-F1
#
_entry.id   AF-A0A2S2KRZ0-F1
#
_cell.length_a   1.000
_cell.length_b   1.000
_cell.length_c   1.000
_cell.angle_alpha   90.00
_cell.angle_beta   90.00
_cell.angle_gamma   90.00
#
_symmetry.space_group_name_H-M   'P 1'
#
loop_
_entity.id
_entity.type
_entity.pdbx_description
1 polymer ?
#
loop_
_entity_poly.entity_id
_entity_poly.type
_entity_poly.pdbx_seq_one_letter_code
_entity_poly.pdbx_strand_id
1 'polypeptide(L)'
;MDNGPLTLYSANSKTGIPIGTIHRHFGQLSKSGKIRVYESKKKGRKKIGYGPTVYGIIKAYKQDREFAEKIENYFLIWIENKEFQKDLEKEGFDITIGNLKKSKHVFRKFLEYFSAVEEQIEKIRRGDDSTSRDIQVLFGSMMLSSDTHYQKLWAELYDQLPGIQKYLDEYMESMIKSYKEFKKHSREHNLKTK
;
A
#
# COMPACT_ATOMS: atom_id res chain seq x y z
N MET A 1 1.65 -15.15 -9.88
CA MET A 1 2.29 -15.18 -8.55
C MET A 1 1.40 -15.99 -7.60
N ASP A 2 0.92 -17.14 -8.09
CA ASP A 2 -0.40 -17.65 -7.67
C ASP A 2 -0.28 -18.84 -6.70
N ASN A 3 0.94 -19.12 -6.24
CA ASN A 3 1.27 -20.27 -5.40
C ASN A 3 2.08 -19.86 -4.14
N GLY A 4 1.93 -18.62 -3.69
CA GLY A 4 2.66 -18.08 -2.53
C GLY A 4 4.12 -17.66 -2.81
N PRO A 5 4.95 -17.51 -1.75
CA PRO A 5 6.31 -16.98 -1.85
C PRO A 5 7.21 -17.72 -2.84
N LEU A 6 7.95 -16.97 -3.65
CA LEU A 6 8.88 -17.50 -4.65
C LEU A 6 10.32 -17.42 -4.17
N THR A 7 11.09 -18.49 -4.40
CA THR A 7 12.55 -18.45 -4.26
C THR A 7 13.17 -18.06 -5.60
N LEU A 8 14.44 -17.65 -5.60
CA LEU A 8 15.18 -17.38 -6.84
C LEU A 8 15.19 -18.58 -7.78
N TYR A 9 15.25 -19.80 -7.22
CA TYR A 9 15.26 -21.05 -7.98
C TYR A 9 13.88 -21.39 -8.54
N SER A 10 12.81 -21.18 -7.79
CA SER A 10 11.46 -21.42 -8.31
C SER A 10 11.08 -20.38 -9.36
N ALA A 11 11.56 -19.14 -9.23
CA ALA A 11 11.42 -18.11 -10.26
C ALA A 11 12.22 -18.50 -11.52
N ASN A 12 13.46 -18.97 -11.39
CA ASN A 12 14.27 -19.44 -12.52
C ASN A 12 13.60 -20.62 -13.24
N SER A 13 13.16 -21.64 -12.51
CA SER A 13 12.49 -22.81 -13.09
C SER A 13 11.20 -22.46 -13.84
N LYS A 14 10.49 -21.41 -13.42
CA LYS A 14 9.23 -20.99 -14.07
C LYS A 14 9.44 -20.07 -15.28
N THR A 15 10.53 -19.31 -15.32
CA THR A 15 10.72 -18.23 -16.31
C THR A 15 11.89 -18.47 -17.26
N GLY A 16 12.80 -19.39 -16.95
CA GLY A 16 14.06 -19.59 -17.68
C GLY A 16 15.09 -18.47 -17.49
N ILE A 17 14.77 -17.41 -16.74
CA ILE A 17 15.66 -16.24 -16.56
C ILE A 17 16.85 -16.63 -15.66
N PRO A 18 18.10 -16.24 -15.99
CA PRO A 18 19.27 -16.54 -15.16
C PRO A 18 19.13 -16.07 -13.72
N ILE A 19 19.58 -16.91 -12.77
CA ILE A 19 19.47 -16.64 -11.31
C ILE A 19 20.10 -15.29 -10.94
N GLY A 20 21.25 -14.93 -11.52
CA GLY A 20 21.89 -13.63 -11.27
C GLY A 20 21.00 -12.44 -11.65
N THR A 21 20.30 -12.55 -12.77
CA THR A 21 19.34 -11.53 -13.24
C THR A 21 18.12 -11.44 -12.32
N ILE A 22 17.56 -12.58 -11.92
CA ILE A 22 16.45 -12.63 -10.96
C ILE A 22 16.86 -12.01 -9.63
N HIS A 23 18.05 -12.36 -9.11
CA HIS A 23 18.57 -11.79 -7.88
C HIS A 23 18.68 -10.26 -7.95
N ARG A 24 19.19 -9.73 -9.07
CA ARG A 24 19.28 -8.27 -9.28
C ARG A 24 17.90 -7.61 -9.26
N HIS A 25 16.92 -8.17 -9.99
CA HIS A 25 15.56 -7.63 -10.02
C HIS A 25 14.86 -7.73 -8.67
N PHE A 26 15.00 -8.85 -7.96
CA PHE A 26 14.46 -9.01 -6.62
C PHE A 26 15.10 -8.01 -5.65
N GLY A 27 16.40 -7.77 -5.76
CA GLY A 27 17.08 -6.73 -5.01
C GLY A 27 16.50 -5.33 -5.28
N GLN A 28 16.23 -4.99 -6.54
CA GLN A 28 15.61 -3.71 -6.91
C GLN A 28 14.18 -3.58 -6.36
N LEU A 29 13.35 -4.62 -6.56
CA LEU A 29 11.97 -4.63 -6.09
C LEU A 29 11.89 -4.57 -4.56
N SER A 30 12.81 -5.24 -3.86
CA SER A 30 12.90 -5.22 -2.40
C SER A 30 13.34 -3.85 -1.89
N LYS A 31 14.35 -3.23 -2.53
CA LYS A 31 14.77 -1.85 -2.20
C LYS A 31 13.64 -0.84 -2.41
N SER A 32 12.82 -1.02 -3.45
CA SER A 32 11.64 -0.18 -3.69
C SER A 32 10.41 -0.59 -2.86
N GLY A 33 10.54 -1.52 -1.91
CA GLY A 33 9.45 -1.96 -1.04
C GLY A 33 8.31 -2.72 -1.72
N LYS A 34 8.46 -3.16 -2.98
CA LYS A 34 7.42 -3.86 -3.76
C LYS A 34 7.34 -5.35 -3.43
N ILE A 35 8.46 -5.93 -3.01
CA ILE A 35 8.52 -7.29 -2.49
C ILE A 35 9.28 -7.29 -1.16
N ARG A 36 9.11 -8.34 -0.37
CA ARG A 36 9.92 -8.56 0.83
C ARG A 36 10.18 -10.04 1.05
N VAL A 37 11.05 -10.32 2.00
CA VAL A 37 11.30 -11.69 2.47
C VAL A 37 10.15 -12.12 3.35
N TYR A 38 9.60 -13.29 3.04
CA TYR A 38 8.59 -13.98 3.80
C TYR A 38 9.27 -15.09 4.60
N GLU A 39 8.87 -15.31 5.85
CA GLU A 39 9.47 -16.35 6.70
C GLU A 39 9.42 -17.72 6.01
N SER A 40 10.60 -18.32 5.79
CA SER A 40 10.68 -19.66 5.24
C SER A 40 10.65 -20.68 6.39
N LYS A 41 9.78 -21.68 6.30
CA LYS A 41 9.69 -22.78 7.28
C LYS A 41 10.97 -23.65 7.38
N LYS A 42 12.03 -23.42 6.61
CA LYS A 42 13.24 -24.27 6.57
C LYS A 42 14.54 -23.45 6.45
N LYS A 43 15.44 -23.54 7.44
CA LYS A 43 16.74 -22.83 7.46
C LYS A 43 17.61 -23.17 6.23
N GLY A 44 18.15 -22.14 5.54
CA GLY A 44 19.17 -22.25 4.48
C GLY A 44 19.07 -21.19 3.37
N ARG A 45 20.21 -20.74 2.81
CA ARG A 45 20.32 -19.74 1.71
C ARG A 45 19.48 -20.08 0.47
N LYS A 46 19.17 -21.36 0.22
CA LYS A 46 18.38 -21.83 -0.93
C LYS A 46 16.86 -21.64 -0.78
N LYS A 47 16.37 -21.14 0.36
CA LYS A 47 14.92 -21.16 0.69
C LYS A 47 14.33 -19.79 1.07
N ILE A 48 15.03 -18.69 0.80
CA ILE A 48 14.47 -17.34 1.00
C ILE A 48 13.27 -17.20 0.05
N GLY A 49 12.07 -17.14 0.63
CA GLY A 49 10.84 -16.90 -0.09
C GLY A 49 10.58 -15.40 -0.17
N TYR A 50 10.33 -14.90 -1.37
CA TYR A 50 9.95 -13.52 -1.61
C TYR A 50 8.46 -13.47 -1.94
N GLY A 51 7.75 -12.55 -1.33
CA GLY A 51 6.36 -12.26 -1.62
C GLY A 51 6.16 -10.77 -1.88
N PRO A 52 5.02 -10.39 -2.48
CA PRO A 52 4.68 -9.00 -2.67
C PRO A 52 4.47 -8.28 -1.33
N THR A 53 4.53 -6.98 -1.33
CA THR A 53 3.88 -6.15 -0.29
C THR A 53 2.52 -5.68 -0.81
N VAL A 54 1.66 -5.15 0.06
CA VAL A 54 0.42 -4.49 -0.42
C VAL A 54 0.76 -3.37 -1.41
N TYR A 55 1.80 -2.57 -1.12
CA TYR A 55 2.32 -1.57 -2.06
C TYR A 55 2.76 -2.14 -3.42
N GLY A 56 3.45 -3.29 -3.43
CA GLY A 56 3.83 -3.97 -4.66
C GLY A 56 2.63 -4.39 -5.51
N ILE A 57 1.57 -4.86 -4.86
CA ILE A 57 0.30 -5.22 -5.52
C ILE A 57 -0.38 -3.99 -6.09
N ILE A 58 -0.46 -2.89 -5.33
CA ILE A 58 -1.01 -1.61 -5.81
C ILE A 58 -0.31 -1.16 -7.10
N LYS A 59 1.03 -1.19 -7.12
CA LYS A 59 1.82 -0.79 -8.30
C LYS A 59 1.61 -1.71 -9.51
N ALA A 60 1.35 -3.00 -9.29
CA ALA A 60 1.11 -3.96 -10.37
C ALA A 60 -0.34 -3.99 -10.86
N TYR A 61 -1.30 -3.60 -10.03
CA TYR A 61 -2.74 -3.80 -10.26
C TYR A 61 -3.25 -3.26 -11.59
N LYS A 62 -2.84 -2.04 -11.99
CA LYS A 62 -3.25 -1.44 -13.26
C LYS A 62 -2.35 -1.79 -14.46
N GLN A 63 -1.22 -2.46 -14.22
CA GLN A 63 -0.26 -2.82 -15.28
C GLN A 63 -0.64 -4.11 -15.99
N ASP A 64 -1.41 -4.98 -15.34
CA ASP A 64 -1.80 -6.30 -15.86
C ASP A 64 -3.28 -6.56 -15.57
N ARG A 65 -4.09 -6.59 -16.64
CA ARG A 65 -5.54 -6.82 -16.55
C ARG A 65 -5.88 -8.22 -16.06
N GLU A 66 -5.13 -9.24 -16.50
CA GLU A 66 -5.36 -10.62 -16.06
C GLU A 66 -5.06 -10.77 -14.58
N PHE A 67 -4.04 -10.08 -14.09
CA PHE A 67 -3.74 -10.01 -12.66
C PHE A 67 -4.87 -9.33 -11.88
N ALA A 68 -5.39 -8.21 -12.37
CA ALA A 68 -6.49 -7.48 -11.73
C ALA A 68 -7.76 -8.32 -11.62
N GLU A 69 -8.09 -9.10 -12.66
CA GLU A 69 -9.25 -10.01 -12.66
C GLU A 69 -9.11 -11.10 -11.59
N LYS A 70 -7.90 -11.61 -11.38
CA LYS A 70 -7.59 -12.71 -10.44
C LYS A 70 -7.28 -12.24 -9.02
N ILE A 71 -7.40 -10.94 -8.73
CA ILE A 71 -6.90 -10.34 -7.47
C ILE A 71 -7.57 -10.88 -6.20
N GLU A 72 -8.84 -11.28 -6.29
CA GLU A 72 -9.54 -11.87 -5.15
C GLU A 72 -9.01 -13.26 -4.80
N ASN A 73 -8.67 -14.07 -5.81
CA ASN A 73 -8.04 -15.37 -5.61
C ASN A 73 -6.63 -15.19 -5.05
N TYR A 74 -5.92 -14.17 -5.55
CA TYR A 74 -4.62 -13.78 -5.02
C TYR A 74 -4.70 -13.45 -3.54
N PHE A 75 -5.65 -12.61 -3.13
CA PHE A 75 -5.87 -12.27 -1.73
C PHE A 75 -6.02 -13.52 -0.85
N LEU A 76 -6.83 -14.49 -1.29
CA LEU A 76 -7.07 -15.74 -0.56
C LEU A 76 -5.81 -16.62 -0.40
N ILE A 77 -4.92 -16.61 -1.38
CA ILE A 77 -3.65 -17.35 -1.29
C ILE A 77 -2.69 -16.65 -0.32
N TRP A 78 -2.61 -15.32 -0.38
CA TRP A 78 -1.61 -14.57 0.36
C TRP A 78 -2.02 -14.26 1.80
N ILE A 79 -3.32 -14.21 2.11
CA ILE A 79 -3.81 -14.03 3.48
C ILE A 79 -3.37 -15.16 4.42
N GLU A 80 -3.00 -16.34 3.91
CA GLU A 80 -2.42 -17.41 4.73
C GLU A 80 -1.02 -17.08 5.27
N ASN A 81 -0.38 -16.03 4.74
CA ASN A 81 0.96 -15.64 5.15
C ASN A 81 0.97 -14.49 6.17
N LYS A 82 1.63 -14.72 7.31
CA LYS A 82 1.76 -13.73 8.40
C LYS A 82 2.38 -12.40 7.97
N GLU A 83 3.34 -12.39 7.05
CA GLU A 83 3.96 -11.15 6.59
C GLU A 83 3.01 -10.31 5.74
N PHE A 84 2.13 -10.96 4.98
CA PHE A 84 1.09 -10.29 4.21
C PHE A 84 -0.04 -9.78 5.11
N GLN A 85 -0.43 -10.59 6.10
CA GLN A 85 -1.39 -10.20 7.16
C GLN A 85 -0.95 -8.91 7.86
N LYS A 86 0.31 -8.83 8.29
CA LYS A 86 0.88 -7.63 8.92
C LYS A 86 0.82 -6.40 8.01
N ASP A 87 1.02 -6.57 6.71
CA ASP A 87 0.87 -5.45 5.77
C ASP A 87 -0.59 -5.01 5.66
N LEU A 88 -1.53 -5.95 5.54
CA LEU A 88 -2.96 -5.62 5.50
C LEU A 88 -3.44 -4.92 6.77
N GLU A 89 -3.00 -5.38 7.95
CA GLU A 89 -3.33 -4.75 9.24
C GLU A 89 -2.84 -3.30 9.31
N LYS A 90 -1.63 -3.00 8.78
CA LYS A 90 -1.12 -1.63 8.70
C LYS A 90 -1.96 -0.72 7.80
N GLU A 91 -2.54 -1.30 6.75
CA GLU A 91 -3.47 -0.61 5.85
C GLU A 91 -4.92 -0.56 6.43
N GLY A 92 -5.12 -1.05 7.66
CA GLY A 92 -6.38 -0.95 8.38
C GLY A 92 -7.40 -2.06 8.10
N PHE A 93 -6.98 -3.17 7.47
CA PHE A 93 -7.84 -4.32 7.24
C PHE A 93 -8.05 -5.12 8.52
N ASP A 94 -9.30 -5.52 8.77
CA ASP A 94 -9.63 -6.59 9.71
C ASP A 94 -9.52 -7.94 9.00
N ILE A 95 -8.58 -8.77 9.45
CA ILE A 95 -8.26 -10.08 8.87
C ILE A 95 -8.78 -11.26 9.70
N THR A 96 -9.69 -11.02 10.65
CA THR A 96 -10.35 -12.08 11.41
C THR A 96 -11.13 -13.02 10.48
N ILE A 97 -11.20 -14.31 10.86
CA ILE A 97 -11.81 -15.38 10.01
C ILE A 97 -13.24 -15.01 9.57
N GLY A 98 -14.03 -14.41 10.46
CA GLY A 98 -15.40 -13.98 10.18
C GLY A 98 -15.51 -12.88 9.12
N ASN A 99 -14.45 -12.09 8.92
CA ASN A 99 -14.44 -10.96 8.00
C ASN A 99 -13.72 -11.24 6.67
N LEU A 100 -13.07 -12.39 6.48
CA LEU A 100 -12.28 -12.71 5.28
C LEU A 100 -13.04 -12.51 3.95
N LYS A 101 -14.32 -12.91 3.89
CA LYS A 101 -15.15 -12.74 2.68
C LYS A 101 -15.39 -11.26 2.36
N LYS A 102 -15.62 -10.43 3.39
CA LYS A 102 -15.78 -8.97 3.27
C LYS A 102 -14.44 -8.34 2.88
N SER A 103 -13.37 -8.69 3.59
CA SER A 103 -12.01 -8.17 3.36
C SER A 103 -11.51 -8.44 1.95
N LYS A 104 -11.86 -9.58 1.35
CA LYS A 104 -11.56 -9.90 -0.05
C LYS A 104 -12.15 -8.90 -1.04
N HIS A 105 -13.42 -8.52 -0.88
CA HIS A 105 -14.07 -7.55 -1.76
C HIS A 105 -13.58 -6.11 -1.50
N VAL A 106 -13.36 -5.77 -0.23
CA VAL A 106 -12.76 -4.49 0.17
C VAL A 106 -11.36 -4.35 -0.44
N PHE A 107 -10.58 -5.43 -0.50
CA PHE A 107 -9.23 -5.42 -1.05
C PHE A 107 -9.19 -5.02 -2.52
N ARG A 108 -10.13 -5.49 -3.35
CA ARG A 108 -10.23 -5.05 -4.76
C ARG A 108 -10.47 -3.54 -4.85
N LYS A 109 -11.43 -3.02 -4.09
CA LYS A 109 -11.75 -1.59 -4.04
C LYS A 109 -10.56 -0.75 -3.58
N PHE A 110 -9.87 -1.24 -2.56
CA PHE A 110 -8.67 -0.62 -2.03
C PHE A 110 -7.59 -0.51 -3.11
N LEU A 111 -7.32 -1.59 -3.84
CA LEU A 111 -6.34 -1.57 -4.92
C LEU A 111 -6.75 -0.65 -6.07
N GLU A 112 -8.03 -0.61 -6.43
CA GLU A 112 -8.53 0.29 -7.46
C GLU A 112 -8.32 1.76 -7.10
N TYR A 113 -8.63 2.15 -5.86
CA TYR A 113 -8.43 3.50 -5.37
C TYR A 113 -6.95 3.86 -5.29
N PHE A 114 -6.16 3.10 -4.54
CA PHE A 114 -4.76 3.44 -4.29
C PHE A 114 -3.87 3.30 -5.53
N SER A 115 -4.22 2.46 -6.49
CA SER A 115 -3.51 2.43 -7.78
C SER A 115 -3.80 3.68 -8.62
N ALA A 116 -5.01 4.25 -8.53
CA ALA A 116 -5.31 5.54 -9.15
C ALA A 116 -4.55 6.68 -8.46
N VAL A 117 -4.42 6.64 -7.13
CA VAL A 117 -3.58 7.58 -6.38
C VAL A 117 -2.12 7.49 -6.85
N GLU A 118 -1.58 6.28 -7.04
CA GLU A 118 -0.24 6.10 -7.59
C GLU A 118 -0.04 6.73 -8.97
N GLU A 119 -1.04 6.63 -9.85
CA GLU A 119 -0.96 7.26 -11.17
C GLU A 119 -0.90 8.79 -11.06
N GLN A 120 -1.65 9.39 -10.13
CA GLN A 120 -1.55 10.84 -9.90
C GLN A 120 -0.17 11.20 -9.37
N ILE A 121 0.38 10.41 -8.45
CA ILE A 121 1.72 10.65 -7.91
C ILE A 121 2.78 10.58 -8.99
N GLU A 122 2.74 9.56 -9.87
CA GLU A 122 3.69 9.48 -10.98
C GLU A 122 3.55 10.64 -11.97
N LYS A 123 2.35 11.20 -12.16
CA LYS A 123 2.14 12.40 -12.99
C LYS A 123 2.72 13.67 -12.35
N ILE A 124 2.67 13.77 -11.02
CA ILE A 124 3.19 14.92 -10.26
C ILE A 124 4.71 14.84 -10.17
N ARG A 125 5.25 13.64 -10.01
CA ARG A 125 6.67 13.40 -9.73
C ARG A 125 7.54 13.98 -10.85
N ARG A 126 8.22 15.09 -10.57
CA ARG A 126 9.19 15.71 -11.46
C ARG A 126 10.56 15.70 -10.79
N GLY A 127 11.41 14.76 -11.21
CA GLY A 127 12.79 14.71 -10.74
C GLY A 127 12.93 14.38 -9.25
N ASP A 128 13.84 15.07 -8.56
CA ASP A 128 14.33 14.76 -7.20
C ASP A 128 13.37 15.29 -6.11
N ASP A 129 12.10 14.90 -6.21
CA ASP A 129 11.06 15.34 -5.27
C ASP A 129 11.34 14.78 -3.87
N SER A 130 11.88 15.63 -2.99
CA SER A 130 12.14 15.39 -1.57
C SER A 130 10.87 15.24 -0.71
N THR A 131 9.70 15.22 -1.36
CA THR A 131 8.40 15.16 -0.69
C THR A 131 8.13 13.76 -0.19
N SER A 132 7.72 13.64 1.08
CA SER A 132 7.43 12.34 1.67
C SER A 132 6.28 11.64 0.95
N ARG A 133 6.32 10.31 1.00
CA ARG A 133 5.33 9.44 0.37
C ARG A 133 3.90 9.74 0.83
N ASP A 134 3.72 10.01 2.11
CA ASP A 134 2.40 10.29 2.70
C ASP A 134 1.79 11.58 2.14
N ILE A 135 2.63 12.62 1.93
CA ILE A 135 2.20 13.87 1.31
C ILE A 135 1.83 13.64 -0.16
N GLN A 136 2.57 12.80 -0.87
CA GLN A 136 2.22 12.43 -2.25
C GLN A 136 0.88 11.69 -2.32
N VAL A 137 0.62 10.76 -1.40
CA VAL A 137 -0.67 10.05 -1.29
C VAL A 137 -1.82 11.02 -1.01
N LEU A 138 -1.60 12.01 -0.14
CA LEU A 138 -2.57 13.06 0.12
C LEU A 138 -2.90 13.86 -1.14
N PHE A 139 -1.89 14.37 -1.84
CA PHE A 139 -2.11 15.14 -3.07
C PHE A 139 -2.75 14.31 -4.19
N GLY A 140 -2.31 13.06 -4.37
CA GLY A 140 -2.91 12.15 -5.34
C GLY A 140 -4.38 11.88 -5.03
N SER A 141 -4.73 11.69 -3.76
CA SER A 141 -6.12 11.54 -3.31
C SER A 141 -6.95 12.81 -3.54
N MET A 142 -6.39 14.00 -3.26
CA MET A 142 -7.06 15.28 -3.53
C MET A 142 -7.37 15.47 -5.01
N MET A 143 -6.50 15.06 -5.92
CA MET A 143 -6.76 15.18 -7.36
C MET A 143 -7.92 14.28 -7.81
N LEU A 144 -8.06 13.09 -7.20
CA LEU A 144 -9.18 12.19 -7.46
C LEU A 144 -10.49 12.66 -6.82
N SER A 145 -10.45 13.59 -5.87
CA SER A 145 -11.63 14.06 -5.14
C SER A 145 -12.64 14.81 -6.00
N SER A 146 -12.30 15.19 -7.24
CA SER A 146 -13.24 15.80 -8.18
C SER A 146 -14.06 14.77 -8.98
N ASP A 147 -13.64 13.50 -8.97
CA ASP A 147 -14.30 12.41 -9.69
C ASP A 147 -15.28 11.68 -8.78
N THR A 148 -16.56 11.67 -9.15
CA THR A 148 -17.65 11.04 -8.39
C THR A 148 -17.44 9.54 -8.15
N HIS A 149 -16.77 8.83 -9.06
CA HIS A 149 -16.46 7.41 -8.89
C HIS A 149 -15.50 7.21 -7.72
N TYR A 150 -14.40 7.97 -7.70
CA TYR A 150 -13.38 7.87 -6.66
C TYR A 150 -13.84 8.44 -5.32
N GLN A 151 -14.71 9.45 -5.32
CA GLN A 151 -15.40 9.91 -4.11
C GLN A 151 -16.22 8.80 -3.47
N LYS A 152 -17.07 8.11 -4.25
CA LYS A 152 -17.88 6.99 -3.76
C LYS A 152 -17.01 5.85 -3.26
N LEU A 153 -15.96 5.51 -4.01
CA LEU A 153 -15.02 4.46 -3.64
C LEU A 153 -14.30 4.78 -2.32
N TRP A 154 -13.86 6.03 -2.14
CA TRP A 154 -13.26 6.49 -0.89
C TRP A 154 -14.22 6.40 0.30
N ALA A 155 -15.46 6.84 0.14
CA ALA A 155 -16.48 6.74 1.20
C ALA A 155 -16.74 5.27 1.59
N GLU A 156 -16.86 4.37 0.61
CA GLU A 156 -17.02 2.95 0.88
C GLU A 156 -15.81 2.34 1.60
N LEU A 157 -14.58 2.77 1.27
CA LEU A 157 -13.36 2.33 1.94
C LEU A 157 -13.29 2.86 3.39
N TYR A 158 -13.64 4.13 3.60
CA TYR A 158 -13.72 4.74 4.92
C TYR A 158 -14.68 3.97 5.83
N ASP A 159 -15.86 3.60 5.34
CA ASP A 159 -16.85 2.85 6.14
C ASP A 159 -16.43 1.39 6.41
N GLN A 160 -15.60 0.80 5.55
CA GLN A 160 -15.29 -0.62 5.56
C GLN A 160 -13.94 -0.96 6.18
N LEU A 161 -13.05 0.01 6.34
CA LEU A 161 -11.70 -0.14 6.89
C LEU A 161 -11.55 0.68 8.18
N PRO A 162 -11.74 0.06 9.36
CA PRO A 162 -11.66 0.76 10.65
C PRO A 162 -10.32 1.47 10.88
N GLY A 163 -9.23 0.92 10.34
CA GLY A 163 -7.91 1.56 10.45
C GLY A 163 -7.79 2.87 9.69
N ILE A 164 -8.51 3.03 8.57
CA ILE A 164 -8.55 4.31 7.83
C ILE A 164 -9.27 5.37 8.65
N GLN A 165 -10.39 5.02 9.30
CA GLN A 165 -11.13 5.93 10.18
C GLN A 165 -10.23 6.44 11.30
N LYS A 166 -9.58 5.51 12.02
CA LYS A 166 -8.67 5.84 13.12
C LYS A 166 -7.52 6.74 12.67
N TYR A 167 -6.88 6.43 11.54
CA TYR A 167 -5.80 7.27 11.00
C TYR A 167 -6.28 8.69 10.67
N LEU A 168 -7.48 8.81 10.08
CA LEU A 168 -8.04 10.10 9.72
C LEU A 168 -8.42 10.93 10.96
N ASP A 169 -8.97 10.29 11.99
CA ASP A 169 -9.26 10.93 13.27
C ASP A 169 -7.99 11.45 13.94
N GLU A 170 -6.94 10.61 14.03
CA GLU A 170 -5.62 11.01 14.57
C GLU A 170 -5.01 12.17 13.78
N TYR A 171 -5.12 12.14 12.44
CA TYR A 171 -4.67 13.22 11.58
C TYR A 171 -5.45 14.53 11.84
N MET A 172 -6.77 14.46 11.91
CA MET A 172 -7.62 15.62 12.16
C MET A 172 -7.36 16.22 13.54
N GLU A 173 -7.18 15.39 14.57
CA GLU A 173 -6.79 15.84 15.91
C GLU A 173 -5.43 16.55 15.90
N SER A 174 -4.45 15.98 15.21
CA SER A 174 -3.12 16.59 15.03
C SER A 174 -3.21 17.95 14.33
N MET A 175 -3.98 18.04 13.24
CA MET A 175 -4.21 19.30 12.52
C MET A 175 -4.90 20.35 13.39
N ILE A 176 -5.92 19.96 14.17
CA ILE A 176 -6.60 20.84 15.12
C ILE A 176 -5.61 21.36 16.16
N LYS A 177 -4.74 20.49 16.69
CA LYS A 177 -3.72 20.87 17.66
C LYS A 177 -2.70 21.85 17.07
N SER A 178 -2.13 21.53 15.91
CA SER A 178 -1.19 22.41 15.20
C SER A 178 -1.80 23.77 14.88
N TYR A 179 -3.07 23.81 14.46
CA TYR A 179 -3.77 25.06 14.21
C TYR A 179 -3.98 25.89 15.48
N LYS A 180 -4.33 25.25 16.61
CA LYS A 180 -4.44 25.93 17.91
C LYS A 180 -3.10 26.54 18.35
N GLU A 181 -2.00 25.80 18.18
CA GLU A 181 -0.64 26.27 18.49
C GLU A 181 -0.24 27.45 17.59
N PHE A 182 -0.46 27.33 16.28
CA PHE A 182 -0.22 28.42 15.32
C PHE A 182 -1.00 29.69 15.70
N LYS A 183 -2.29 29.56 16.01
CA LYS A 183 -3.15 30.68 16.40
C LYS A 183 -2.67 31.33 17.72
N LYS A 184 -2.16 30.54 18.66
CA LYS A 184 -1.58 31.03 19.92
C LYS A 184 -0.33 31.86 19.65
N HIS A 185 0.60 31.36 18.85
CA HIS A 185 1.83 32.08 18.51
C HIS A 185 1.58 33.33 17.67
N SER A 186 0.62 33.29 16.74
CA SER A 186 0.21 34.47 15.97
C SER A 186 -0.37 35.57 16.87
N ARG A 187 -1.15 35.21 17.90
CA ARG A 187 -1.65 36.17 18.90
C ARG A 187 -0.55 36.74 19.79
N GLU A 188 0.39 35.91 20.24
CA GLU A 188 1.54 36.35 21.06
C GLU A 188 2.49 37.27 20.27
N HIS A 189 2.69 37.00 18.98
CA HIS A 189 3.47 37.86 18.08
C HIS A 189 2.82 39.23 17.90
N ASN A 190 1.50 39.28 17.70
CA ASN A 190 0.74 40.53 17.55
C ASN A 190 0.63 41.36 18.84
N LEU A 191 0.79 40.75 20.01
CA LEU A 191 0.85 41.43 21.31
C LEU A 191 2.24 42.01 21.63
N LYS A 192 3.31 41.46 21.04
CA LYS A 192 4.69 41.95 21.19
C LYS A 192 5.07 43.04 20.19
N THR A 193 4.23 43.29 19.19
CA THR A 193 4.45 44.28 18.11
C THR A 193 3.53 45.51 18.23
N LYS A 194 2.77 45.62 19.32
CA LYS A 194 2.09 46.84 19.77
C LYS A 194 2.82 47.43 20.97
#